data_AF-A0A509LDM6-F1
#
_entry.id   AF-A0A509LDM6-F1
#
_cell.length_a   1.000
_cell.length_b   1.000
_cell.length_c   1.000
_cell.angle_alpha   90.00
_cell.angle_beta   90.00
_cell.angle_gamma   90.00
#
_symmetry.space_group_name_H-M   'P 1'
#
loop_
_entity.id
_entity.type
_entity.pdbx_description
1 polymer ?
#
loop_
_entity_poly.entity_id
_entity_poly.type
_entity_poly.pdbx_seq_one_letter_code
_entity_poly.pdbx_strand_id
1 'polypeptide(L)'
;MNNPTSDAGTDRPPAFFYGWVVIAVGFITLGIAFGIWYSYSVFFLSIVKDFGWANRDWTLAKALRTRRFWFLAATFSSIAFAYQGTLLHSVSAMVDSGLTRQTAAAYFGLLGIAGSAGKIMFGYLSDRFGRERASTVGGILAIVGIFCLLNATATSTLLPMLFALLFGLGYGAAAPLLPSISADIFIGKSFGRIFAMIGIGGGAGGALGSFLCGMLRDVSGGYTLPLTLCMLSLFLACMFIWLASPRKVRQMVKNNALKTRNFKN
;
A
#
# COMPACT_ATOMS: atom_id res chain seq x y z
N MET A 1 -1.95 7.59 75.00
CA MET A 1 -1.46 8.46 73.90
C MET A 1 -1.27 7.58 72.69
N ASN A 2 -2.03 7.83 71.61
CA ASN A 2 -1.64 7.73 70.20
C ASN A 2 -2.89 7.87 69.33
N ASN A 3 -2.96 8.99 68.63
CA ASN A 3 -4.05 9.44 67.77
C ASN A 3 -3.81 8.96 66.33
N PRO A 4 -4.76 8.29 65.64
CA PRO A 4 -4.60 7.95 64.24
C PRO A 4 -5.38 8.95 63.37
N THR A 5 -4.78 10.10 63.07
CA THR A 5 -5.30 11.00 62.03
C THR A 5 -4.15 11.67 61.28
N SER A 6 -3.72 11.07 60.18
CA SER A 6 -3.31 11.76 58.94
C SER A 6 -2.67 10.75 58.01
N ASP A 7 -3.38 10.38 56.94
CA ASP A 7 -2.82 10.20 55.60
C ASP A 7 -3.99 9.99 54.63
N ALA A 8 -4.81 11.04 54.50
CA ALA A 8 -5.68 11.19 53.35
C ALA A 8 -4.78 11.61 52.17
N GLY A 9 -4.19 10.62 51.51
CA GLY A 9 -3.47 10.82 50.25
C GLY A 9 -4.42 11.45 49.24
N THR A 10 -4.19 12.72 48.91
CA THR A 10 -4.91 13.42 47.86
C THR A 10 -4.45 12.87 46.51
N ASP A 11 -5.10 11.82 46.00
CA ASP A 11 -4.99 11.39 44.61
C ASP A 11 -5.62 12.44 43.70
N ARG A 12 -4.86 13.49 43.39
CA ARG A 12 -5.24 14.46 42.36
C ARG A 12 -5.10 13.77 41.00
N PRO A 13 -6.12 13.77 40.13
CA PRO A 13 -5.95 13.25 38.78
C PRO A 13 -4.84 14.05 38.07
N PRO A 14 -3.98 13.39 37.27
CA PRO A 14 -2.88 14.06 36.59
C PRO A 14 -3.43 15.19 35.71
N ALA A 15 -2.85 16.40 35.85
CA ALA A 15 -3.28 17.60 35.13
C ALA A 15 -3.13 17.51 33.59
N PHE A 16 -2.46 16.46 33.10
CA PHE A 16 -2.19 16.26 31.69
C PHE A 16 -2.45 14.81 31.28
N PHE A 17 -3.39 14.62 30.36
CA PHE A 17 -3.72 13.30 29.82
C PHE A 17 -2.69 12.91 28.75
N TYR A 18 -1.85 11.93 29.08
CA TYR A 18 -0.78 11.43 28.21
C TYR A 18 -1.27 10.99 26.81
N GLY A 19 -2.55 10.64 26.67
CA GLY A 19 -3.13 10.30 25.36
C GLY A 19 -3.04 11.44 24.33
N TRP A 20 -3.01 12.71 24.73
CA TRP A 20 -2.80 13.83 23.80
C TRP A 20 -1.41 13.80 23.14
N VAL A 21 -0.38 13.35 23.87
CA VAL A 21 0.98 13.18 23.32
C VAL A 21 0.99 12.04 22.32
N VAL A 22 0.33 10.92 22.63
CA VAL A 22 0.21 9.78 21.71
C VAL A 22 -0.50 10.19 20.41
N ILE A 23 -1.57 10.99 20.51
CA ILE A 23 -2.29 11.52 19.35
C ILE A 23 -1.40 12.47 18.55
N ALA A 24 -0.69 13.40 19.20
CA ALA A 24 0.17 14.37 18.54
C ALA A 24 1.35 13.69 17.82
N VAL A 25 2.01 12.75 18.48
CA VAL A 25 3.08 11.94 17.89
C VAL A 25 2.55 11.12 16.72
N GLY A 26 1.37 10.49 16.87
CA GLY A 26 0.71 9.78 15.79
C GLY A 26 0.39 10.67 14.59
N PHE A 27 -0.15 11.87 14.83
CA PHE A 27 -0.48 12.84 13.79
C PHE A 27 0.76 13.32 13.03
N ILE A 28 1.84 13.66 13.75
CA ILE A 28 3.10 14.09 13.13
C ILE A 28 3.72 12.95 12.33
N THR A 29 3.76 11.75 12.90
CA THR A 29 4.33 10.56 12.23
C THR A 29 3.56 10.22 10.96
N LEU A 30 2.22 10.22 11.02
CA LEU A 30 1.37 9.99 9.85
C LEU A 30 1.49 11.13 8.85
N GLY A 31 1.51 12.39 9.30
CA GLY A 31 1.66 13.57 8.44
C GLY A 31 2.97 13.55 7.66
N ILE A 32 4.08 13.19 8.30
CA ILE A 32 5.38 13.03 7.64
C ILE A 32 5.36 11.81 6.71
N ALA A 33 4.87 10.66 7.17
CA ALA A 33 4.83 9.44 6.36
C ALA A 33 4.00 9.63 5.09
N PHE A 34 2.78 10.18 5.21
CA PHE A 34 1.93 10.51 4.07
C PHE A 34 2.48 11.68 3.26
N GLY A 35 3.07 12.69 3.90
CA GLY A 35 3.74 13.79 3.21
C GLY A 35 4.84 13.29 2.27
N ILE A 36 5.68 12.37 2.74
CA ILE A 36 6.69 11.70 1.92
C ILE A 36 6.03 10.88 0.81
N TRP A 37 5.01 10.08 1.15
CA TRP A 37 4.27 9.23 0.20
C TRP A 37 3.67 10.02 -0.97
N TYR A 38 3.14 11.23 -0.70
CA TYR A 38 2.49 12.06 -1.70
C TYR A 38 3.40 13.13 -2.33
N SER A 39 4.57 13.43 -1.73
CA SER A 39 5.55 14.40 -2.25
C SER A 39 6.03 14.07 -3.66
N TYR A 40 6.02 12.77 -4.02
CA TYR A 40 6.36 12.31 -5.36
C TYR A 40 5.59 13.06 -6.46
N SER A 41 4.31 13.37 -6.24
CA SER A 41 3.48 14.08 -7.21
C SER A 41 3.95 15.52 -7.47
N VAL A 42 4.58 16.16 -6.48
CA VAL A 42 5.06 17.56 -6.57
C VAL A 42 6.33 17.62 -7.42
N PHE A 43 7.31 16.74 -7.14
CA PHE A 43 8.58 16.71 -7.85
C PHE A 43 8.48 16.14 -9.26
N PHE A 44 7.47 15.31 -9.53
CA PHE A 44 7.27 14.70 -10.85
C PHE A 44 7.10 15.74 -11.97
N LEU A 45 6.45 16.88 -11.70
CA LEU A 45 6.26 17.93 -12.71
C LEU A 45 7.58 18.57 -13.14
N SER A 46 8.50 18.80 -12.20
CA SER A 46 9.85 19.30 -12.52
C SER A 46 10.61 18.29 -13.38
N ILE A 47 10.59 17.00 -12.99
CA ILE A 47 11.24 15.93 -13.74
C ILE A 47 10.69 15.85 -15.19
N VAL A 48 9.37 15.87 -15.38
CA VAL A 48 8.79 15.80 -16.73
C VAL A 48 9.18 17.02 -17.59
N LYS A 49 9.27 18.21 -16.99
CA LYS A 49 9.67 19.44 -17.68
C LYS A 49 11.14 19.41 -18.09
N ASP A 50 12.01 18.94 -17.20
CA ASP A 50 13.47 18.91 -17.42
C ASP A 50 13.88 17.84 -18.44
N PHE A 51 13.16 16.71 -18.46
CA PHE A 51 13.49 15.59 -19.34
C PHE A 51 12.73 15.59 -20.69
N GLY A 52 11.77 16.49 -20.90
CA GLY A 52 11.02 16.58 -22.17
C GLY A 52 10.21 15.32 -22.52
N TRP A 53 9.84 14.50 -21.53
CA TRP A 53 9.26 13.16 -21.73
C TRP A 53 7.79 13.13 -22.15
N ALA A 54 7.13 14.28 -22.24
CA ALA A 54 5.72 14.41 -22.57
C ALA A 54 5.50 14.35 -24.10
N ASN A 55 5.28 13.14 -24.63
CA ASN A 55 4.94 12.95 -26.05
C ASN A 55 3.45 13.19 -26.37
N ARG A 56 2.60 13.49 -25.36
CA ARG A 56 1.18 13.87 -25.53
C ARG A 56 0.72 14.82 -24.43
N ASP A 57 -0.04 15.86 -24.80
CA ASP A 57 -0.74 16.70 -23.84
C ASP A 57 -1.96 15.97 -23.28
N TRP A 58 -1.76 15.31 -22.13
CA TRP A 58 -2.85 14.78 -21.33
C TRP A 58 -3.48 15.87 -20.48
N THR A 59 -4.80 16.00 -20.60
CA THR A 59 -5.65 16.77 -19.68
C THR A 59 -6.50 15.80 -18.87
N LEU A 60 -6.93 16.22 -17.67
CA LEU A 60 -7.78 15.38 -16.81
C LEU A 60 -9.08 14.95 -17.53
N ALA A 61 -9.75 15.89 -18.20
CA ALA A 61 -10.98 15.61 -18.94
C ALA A 61 -10.77 14.55 -20.04
N LYS A 62 -9.62 14.58 -20.71
CA LYS A 62 -9.26 13.58 -21.73
C LYS A 62 -8.96 12.22 -21.10
N ALA A 63 -8.25 12.20 -19.97
CA ALA A 63 -7.94 10.97 -19.25
C ALA A 63 -9.21 10.26 -18.73
N LEU A 64 -10.14 10.99 -18.12
CA LEU A 64 -11.42 10.46 -17.60
C LEU A 64 -12.30 9.79 -18.67
N ARG A 65 -12.15 10.17 -19.94
CA ARG A 65 -12.86 9.56 -21.08
C ARG A 65 -12.21 8.26 -21.58
N THR A 66 -11.04 7.88 -21.05
CA THR A 66 -10.35 6.67 -21.48
C THR A 66 -10.67 5.47 -20.60
N ARG A 67 -10.84 4.29 -21.21
CA ARG A 67 -11.01 3.03 -20.47
C ARG A 67 -9.80 2.72 -19.57
N ARG A 68 -8.60 3.11 -20.00
CA ARG A 68 -7.34 2.92 -19.24
C ARG A 68 -7.36 3.62 -17.88
N PHE A 69 -7.95 4.81 -17.82
CA PHE A 69 -8.11 5.53 -16.55
C PHE A 69 -8.95 4.72 -15.57
N TRP A 70 -10.11 4.22 -16.01
CA TRP A 70 -11.03 3.47 -15.15
C TRP A 70 -10.49 2.11 -14.73
N PHE A 71 -9.77 1.40 -15.60
CA PHE A 71 -9.09 0.17 -15.20
C PHE A 71 -7.96 0.43 -14.19
N LEU A 72 -7.21 1.52 -14.33
CA LEU A 72 -6.20 1.91 -13.33
C LEU A 72 -6.84 2.32 -12.00
N ALA A 73 -7.91 3.11 -12.04
CA ALA A 73 -8.66 3.48 -10.85
C ALA A 73 -9.19 2.23 -10.14
N ALA A 74 -9.81 1.30 -10.86
CA ALA A 74 -10.27 0.02 -10.33
C ALA A 74 -9.13 -0.82 -9.75
N THR A 75 -7.97 -0.88 -10.43
CA THR A 75 -6.78 -1.58 -9.92
C THR A 75 -6.33 -0.98 -8.58
N PHE A 76 -6.22 0.34 -8.49
CA PHE A 76 -5.81 1.01 -7.26
C PHE A 76 -6.85 0.83 -6.15
N SER A 77 -8.15 1.03 -6.45
CA SER A 77 -9.23 0.77 -5.49
C SER A 77 -9.18 -0.64 -4.93
N SER A 78 -9.05 -1.66 -5.79
CA SER A 78 -9.00 -3.07 -5.37
C SER A 78 -7.75 -3.41 -4.56
N ILE A 79 -6.57 -2.93 -4.97
CA ILE A 79 -5.32 -3.12 -4.21
C ILE A 79 -5.43 -2.45 -2.85
N ALA A 80 -5.89 -1.20 -2.79
CA ALA A 80 -6.04 -0.47 -1.54
C ALA A 80 -7.05 -1.15 -0.61
N PHE A 81 -8.18 -1.62 -1.15
CA PHE A 81 -9.17 -2.39 -0.40
C PHE A 81 -8.54 -3.61 0.28
N ALA A 82 -7.86 -4.45 -0.50
CA ALA A 82 -7.31 -5.69 0.02
C ALA A 82 -6.15 -5.46 0.99
N TYR A 83 -5.24 -4.55 0.64
CA TYR A 83 -4.08 -4.28 1.47
C TYR A 83 -4.43 -3.58 2.77
N GLN A 84 -5.27 -2.53 2.74
CA GLN A 84 -5.66 -1.85 3.97
C GLN A 84 -6.60 -2.69 4.84
N GLY A 85 -7.50 -3.46 4.23
CA GLY A 85 -8.35 -4.42 4.95
C GLY A 85 -7.52 -5.49 5.67
N THR A 86 -6.57 -6.11 4.96
CA THR A 86 -5.69 -7.13 5.54
C THR A 86 -4.74 -6.54 6.59
N LEU A 87 -4.09 -5.40 6.30
CA LEU A 87 -3.14 -4.77 7.23
C LEU A 87 -3.80 -4.46 8.57
N LEU A 88 -4.96 -3.80 8.54
CA LEU A 88 -5.65 -3.36 9.74
C LEU A 88 -6.06 -4.53 10.64
N HIS A 89 -6.46 -5.65 10.04
CA HIS A 89 -7.00 -6.80 10.77
C HIS A 89 -6.00 -7.94 10.98
N SER A 90 -4.79 -7.87 10.41
CA SER A 90 -3.82 -8.96 10.44
C SER A 90 -3.39 -9.36 11.86
N VAL A 91 -3.17 -8.40 12.77
CA VAL A 91 -2.84 -8.68 14.17
C VAL A 91 -3.99 -9.36 14.88
N SER A 92 -5.21 -8.84 14.72
CA SER A 92 -6.41 -9.44 15.31
C SER A 92 -6.66 -10.85 14.77
N ALA A 93 -6.44 -11.08 13.47
CA ALA A 93 -6.57 -12.40 12.86
C ALA A 93 -5.53 -13.41 13.38
N MET A 94 -4.30 -12.97 13.65
CA MET A 94 -3.27 -13.81 14.29
C MET A 94 -3.63 -14.12 15.76
N VAL A 95 -4.20 -13.16 16.49
CA VAL A 95 -4.64 -13.39 17.88
C VAL A 95 -5.84 -14.35 17.91
N ASP A 96 -6.80 -14.18 17.00
CA ASP A 96 -7.97 -15.05 16.87
C ASP A 96 -7.60 -16.49 16.49
N SER A 97 -6.50 -16.71 15.77
CA SER A 97 -5.99 -18.06 15.49
C SER A 97 -5.26 -18.70 16.70
N GLY A 98 -5.13 -17.97 17.81
CA GLY A 98 -4.62 -18.44 19.09
C GLY A 98 -3.19 -18.01 19.41
N LEU A 99 -2.58 -17.10 18.62
CA LEU A 99 -1.27 -16.56 18.95
C LEU A 99 -1.37 -15.52 20.07
N THR A 100 -0.29 -15.39 20.84
CA THR A 100 -0.17 -14.30 21.80
C THR A 100 -0.10 -12.94 21.09
N ARG A 101 -0.59 -11.88 21.74
CA ARG A 101 -0.51 -10.50 21.22
C ARG A 101 0.93 -10.08 20.93
N GLN A 102 1.89 -10.52 21.74
CA GLN A 102 3.30 -10.22 21.57
C GLN A 102 3.87 -10.86 20.30
N THR A 103 3.57 -12.15 20.07
CA THR A 103 4.00 -12.85 18.85
C THR A 103 3.37 -12.24 17.60
N ALA A 104 2.06 -11.94 17.64
CA ALA A 104 1.36 -11.30 16.54
C ALA A 104 1.96 -9.92 16.19
N ALA A 105 2.29 -9.11 17.20
CA ALA A 105 2.97 -7.83 17.00
C ALA A 105 4.38 -8.00 16.41
N ALA A 106 5.13 -9.03 16.83
CA ALA A 106 6.45 -9.32 16.27
C ALA A 106 6.37 -9.67 14.77
N TYR A 107 5.40 -10.50 14.37
CA TYR A 107 5.18 -10.81 12.96
C TYR A 107 4.67 -9.61 12.16
N PHE A 108 3.85 -8.75 12.76
CA PHE A 108 3.47 -7.49 12.13
C PHE A 108 4.68 -6.55 11.92
N GLY A 109 5.63 -6.54 12.85
CA GLY A 109 6.92 -5.87 12.68
C GLY A 109 7.74 -6.45 11.53
N LEU A 110 7.82 -7.79 11.44
CA LEU A 110 8.47 -8.49 10.32
C LEU A 110 7.82 -8.16 8.97
N LEU A 111 6.50 -8.06 8.92
CA LEU A 111 5.75 -7.61 7.73
C LEU A 111 6.19 -6.22 7.27
N GLY A 112 6.39 -5.28 8.20
CA GLY A 112 6.89 -3.94 7.89
C GLY A 112 8.31 -3.94 7.30
N ILE A 113 9.20 -4.78 7.84
CA ILE A 113 10.57 -4.97 7.31
C ILE A 113 10.52 -5.58 5.91
N ALA A 114 9.76 -6.67 5.75
CA ALA A 114 9.58 -7.35 4.48
C ALA A 114 8.96 -6.42 3.42
N GLY A 115 8.00 -5.58 3.78
CA GLY A 115 7.40 -4.59 2.88
C GLY A 115 8.36 -3.47 2.49
N SER A 116 9.28 -3.09 3.37
CA SER A 116 10.32 -2.13 3.02
C SER A 116 11.33 -2.72 2.02
N ALA A 117 11.76 -3.97 2.24
CA ALA A 117 12.58 -4.70 1.27
C ALA A 117 11.84 -4.91 -0.08
N GLY A 118 10.54 -5.21 0.00
CA GLY A 118 9.67 -5.39 -1.16
C GLY A 118 9.61 -4.16 -2.06
N LYS A 119 9.58 -2.94 -1.51
CA LYS A 119 9.61 -1.70 -2.29
C LYS A 119 10.83 -1.60 -3.20
N ILE A 120 12.01 -1.91 -2.65
CA ILE A 120 13.28 -1.86 -3.40
C ILE A 120 13.30 -2.96 -4.46
N MET A 121 12.95 -4.18 -4.05
CA MET A 121 12.95 -5.36 -4.92
C MET A 121 11.99 -5.19 -6.11
N PHE A 122 10.75 -4.79 -5.86
CA PHE A 122 9.75 -4.61 -6.91
C PHE A 122 9.96 -3.35 -7.74
N GLY A 123 10.58 -2.30 -7.18
CA GLY A 123 11.07 -1.17 -7.97
C GLY A 123 12.01 -1.66 -9.07
N TYR A 124 13.08 -2.35 -8.69
CA TYR A 124 14.04 -2.94 -9.64
C TYR A 124 13.40 -3.98 -10.59
N LEU A 125 12.58 -4.90 -10.05
CA LEU A 125 11.94 -5.96 -10.85
C LEU A 125 11.03 -5.37 -11.92
N SER A 126 10.31 -4.30 -11.59
CA SER A 126 9.37 -3.65 -12.49
C SER A 126 10.04 -2.87 -13.62
N ASP A 127 11.22 -2.32 -13.37
CA ASP A 127 12.05 -1.70 -14.41
C ASP A 127 12.61 -2.74 -15.39
N ARG A 128 12.96 -3.95 -14.89
CA ARG A 128 13.60 -4.99 -15.71
C ARG A 128 12.61 -5.87 -16.49
N PHE A 129 11.53 -6.32 -15.86
CA PHE A 129 10.61 -7.32 -16.43
C PHE A 129 9.27 -6.74 -16.87
N GLY A 130 9.04 -5.45 -16.65
CA GLY A 130 7.78 -4.79 -16.94
C GLY A 130 6.88 -4.68 -15.71
N ARG A 131 6.03 -3.65 -15.71
CA ARG A 131 5.21 -3.27 -14.56
C ARG A 131 4.11 -4.30 -14.27
N GLU A 132 3.51 -4.87 -15.30
CA GLU A 132 2.39 -5.83 -15.20
C GLU A 132 2.82 -7.13 -14.52
N ARG A 133 3.96 -7.67 -14.96
CA ARG A 133 4.52 -8.90 -14.42
C ARG A 133 4.94 -8.71 -12.97
N ALA A 134 5.65 -7.61 -12.68
CA ALA A 134 6.04 -7.27 -11.31
C ALA A 134 4.82 -7.12 -10.39
N SER A 135 3.75 -6.45 -10.84
CA SER A 135 2.52 -6.34 -10.05
C SER A 135 1.81 -7.65 -9.84
N THR A 136 1.79 -8.52 -10.84
CA THR A 136 1.16 -9.84 -10.74
C THR A 136 1.91 -10.71 -9.74
N VAL A 137 3.24 -10.71 -9.77
CA VAL A 137 4.07 -11.43 -8.80
C VAL A 137 3.83 -10.90 -7.38
N GLY A 138 3.81 -9.57 -7.19
CA GLY A 138 3.51 -8.97 -5.89
C GLY A 138 2.11 -9.33 -5.38
N GLY A 139 1.11 -9.31 -6.27
CA GLY A 139 -0.26 -9.73 -5.96
C GLY A 139 -0.35 -11.20 -5.56
N ILE A 140 0.33 -12.10 -6.28
CA ILE A 140 0.38 -13.54 -5.95
C ILE A 140 1.04 -13.76 -4.59
N LEU A 141 2.18 -13.12 -4.31
CA LEU A 141 2.83 -13.24 -2.99
C LEU A 141 1.89 -12.79 -1.87
N ALA A 142 1.14 -11.71 -2.07
CA ALA A 142 0.18 -11.25 -1.08
C ALA A 142 -1.01 -12.21 -0.91
N ILE A 143 -1.55 -12.77 -1.99
CA ILE A 143 -2.63 -13.78 -1.93
C ILE A 143 -2.15 -15.02 -1.18
N VAL A 144 -0.97 -15.54 -1.51
CA VAL A 144 -0.38 -16.70 -0.81
C VAL A 144 -0.14 -16.38 0.65
N GLY A 145 0.34 -15.17 0.97
CA GLY A 145 0.48 -14.70 2.35
C GLY A 145 -0.84 -14.74 3.11
N ILE A 146 -1.92 -14.16 2.56
CA ILE A 146 -3.25 -14.18 3.18
C ILE A 146 -3.74 -15.63 3.35
N PHE A 147 -3.50 -16.49 2.36
CA PHE A 147 -3.84 -17.90 2.46
C PHE A 147 -3.10 -18.60 3.61
N CYS A 148 -1.81 -18.31 3.82
CA CYS A 148 -1.06 -18.82 4.96
C CYS A 148 -1.68 -18.36 6.29
N LEU A 149 -2.09 -17.09 6.40
CA LEU A 149 -2.74 -16.57 7.61
C LEU A 149 -4.09 -17.25 7.88
N LEU A 150 -4.88 -17.52 6.85
CA LEU A 150 -6.18 -18.20 6.99
C LEU A 150 -6.07 -19.63 7.53
N ASN A 151 -4.94 -20.29 7.29
CA ASN A 151 -4.67 -21.64 7.76
C ASN A 151 -3.82 -21.65 9.05
N ALA A 152 -3.51 -20.47 9.61
CA ALA A 152 -2.75 -20.38 10.84
C ALA A 152 -3.53 -20.93 12.03
N THR A 153 -2.80 -21.53 12.97
CA THR A 153 -3.32 -22.14 14.20
C THR A 153 -2.38 -21.79 15.35
N ALA A 154 -2.86 -21.92 16.59
CA ALA A 154 -2.10 -21.59 17.79
C ALA A 154 -0.71 -22.29 17.87
N THR A 155 -0.62 -23.51 17.32
CA THR A 155 0.59 -24.33 17.35
C THR A 155 1.53 -24.04 16.17
N SER A 156 1.07 -23.36 15.12
CA SER A 156 1.85 -23.15 13.89
C SER A 156 2.57 -21.81 13.89
N THR A 157 3.87 -21.85 14.13
CA THR A 157 4.76 -20.68 14.03
C THR A 157 5.05 -20.30 12.57
N LEU A 158 5.12 -21.30 11.68
CA LEU A 158 5.54 -21.12 10.30
C LEU A 158 4.54 -20.32 9.46
N LEU A 159 3.24 -20.58 9.57
CA LEU A 159 2.22 -19.98 8.70
C LEU A 159 2.05 -18.46 8.92
N PRO A 160 1.96 -17.95 10.16
CA PRO A 160 1.97 -16.50 10.42
C PRO A 160 3.27 -15.80 10.01
N MET A 161 4.42 -16.48 10.16
CA MET A 161 5.71 -15.97 9.69
C MET A 161 5.75 -15.86 8.17
N LEU A 162 5.27 -16.88 7.45
CA LEU A 162 5.15 -16.85 5.99
C LEU A 162 4.18 -15.77 5.53
N PHE A 163 3.05 -15.58 6.22
CA PHE A 163 2.16 -14.45 5.98
C PHE A 163 2.93 -13.12 6.08
N ALA A 164 3.64 -12.88 7.18
CA ALA A 164 4.38 -11.64 7.38
C ALA A 164 5.40 -11.38 6.26
N LEU A 165 6.16 -12.39 5.85
CA LEU A 165 7.16 -12.27 4.79
C LEU A 165 6.53 -12.07 3.41
N LEU A 166 5.60 -12.94 3.01
CA LEU A 166 5.04 -12.95 1.66
C LEU A 166 4.08 -11.78 1.43
N PHE A 167 3.17 -11.53 2.39
CA PHE A 167 2.27 -10.39 2.32
C PHE A 167 3.04 -9.08 2.46
N GLY A 168 4.05 -9.01 3.35
CA GLY A 168 4.92 -7.85 3.46
C GLY A 168 5.60 -7.53 2.13
N LEU A 169 6.29 -8.49 1.53
CA LEU A 169 6.95 -8.32 0.22
C LEU A 169 5.96 -7.88 -0.88
N GLY A 170 4.79 -8.51 -0.96
CA GLY A 170 3.74 -8.18 -1.93
C GLY A 170 3.17 -6.78 -1.71
N TYR A 171 2.88 -6.41 -0.46
CA TYR A 171 2.44 -5.07 -0.07
C TYR A 171 3.45 -3.99 -0.48
N GLY A 172 4.75 -4.29 -0.33
CA GLY A 172 5.84 -3.42 -0.76
C GLY A 172 5.83 -3.10 -2.26
N ALA A 173 5.24 -3.95 -3.09
CA ALA A 173 5.15 -3.73 -4.54
C ALA A 173 4.23 -2.57 -4.93
N ALA A 174 3.20 -2.27 -4.13
CA ALA A 174 2.20 -1.24 -4.45
C ALA A 174 2.80 0.16 -4.64
N ALA A 175 3.72 0.53 -3.74
CA ALA A 175 4.26 1.88 -3.66
C ALA A 175 5.03 2.31 -4.92
N PRO A 176 5.97 1.51 -5.48
CA PRO A 176 6.63 1.88 -6.73
C PRO A 176 5.77 1.62 -7.98
N LEU A 177 4.92 0.59 -7.99
CA LEU A 177 4.22 0.16 -9.20
C LEU A 177 3.07 1.08 -9.60
N LEU A 178 2.23 1.50 -8.65
CA LEU A 178 1.05 2.31 -8.93
C LEU A 178 1.37 3.66 -9.59
N PRO A 179 2.30 4.49 -9.07
CA PRO A 179 2.69 5.72 -9.73
C PRO A 179 3.42 5.45 -11.06
N SER A 180 4.22 4.39 -11.15
CA SER A 180 4.97 4.06 -12.36
C SER A 180 4.06 3.68 -13.53
N ILE A 181 3.07 2.81 -13.31
CA ILE A 181 2.11 2.42 -14.36
C ILE A 181 1.27 3.62 -14.78
N SER A 182 0.85 4.43 -13.81
CA SER A 182 0.10 5.65 -14.09
C SER A 182 0.92 6.62 -14.95
N ALA A 183 2.20 6.79 -14.63
CA ALA A 183 3.13 7.62 -15.39
C ALA A 183 3.33 7.06 -16.81
N ASP A 184 3.49 5.75 -16.97
CA ASP A 184 3.67 5.13 -18.28
C ASP A 184 2.51 5.42 -19.26
N ILE A 185 1.30 5.67 -18.77
CA ILE A 185 0.12 5.98 -19.59
C ILE A 185 -0.14 7.49 -19.71
N PHE A 186 -0.08 8.22 -18.60
CA PHE A 186 -0.59 9.60 -18.48
C PHE A 186 0.48 10.65 -18.19
N ILE A 187 1.77 10.36 -18.42
CA ILE A 187 2.86 11.34 -18.24
C ILE A 187 2.56 12.63 -19.02
N GLY A 188 2.73 13.77 -18.34
CA GLY A 188 2.46 15.09 -18.89
C GLY A 188 2.19 16.13 -17.81
N LYS A 189 1.93 17.37 -18.23
CA LYS A 189 1.71 18.53 -17.32
C LYS A 189 0.55 18.33 -16.33
N SER A 190 -0.46 17.55 -16.71
CA SER A 190 -1.62 17.26 -15.84
C SER A 190 -1.49 15.96 -15.05
N PHE A 191 -0.33 15.28 -15.08
CA PHE A 191 -0.17 13.96 -14.45
C PHE A 191 -0.57 13.96 -12.98
N GLY A 192 -0.10 14.93 -12.20
CA GLY A 192 -0.42 15.03 -10.77
C GLY A 192 -1.93 15.10 -10.50
N ARG A 193 -2.70 15.82 -11.34
CA ARG A 193 -4.17 15.89 -11.23
C ARG A 193 -4.85 14.57 -11.59
N ILE A 194 -4.35 13.89 -12.62
CA ILE A 194 -4.88 12.58 -13.05
C ILE A 194 -4.59 11.54 -11.97
N PHE A 195 -3.35 11.48 -11.48
CA PHE A 195 -2.95 10.55 -10.43
C PHE A 195 -3.69 10.81 -9.12
N ALA A 196 -3.91 12.08 -8.75
CA ALA A 196 -4.74 12.43 -7.60
C ALA A 196 -6.18 11.89 -7.74
N MET A 197 -6.80 12.03 -8.92
CA MET A 197 -8.14 11.49 -9.18
C MET A 197 -8.19 9.95 -9.12
N ILE A 198 -7.17 9.25 -9.62
CA ILE A 198 -7.03 7.79 -9.43
C ILE A 198 -6.86 7.49 -7.94
N GLY A 199 -6.08 8.30 -7.23
CA GLY A 199 -5.83 8.20 -5.79
C GLY A 199 -7.08 8.34 -4.93
N ILE A 200 -8.09 9.13 -5.34
CA ILE A 200 -9.40 9.19 -4.66
C ILE A 200 -10.06 7.80 -4.68
N GLY A 201 -10.01 7.10 -5.81
CA GLY A 201 -10.50 5.73 -5.93
C GLY A 201 -9.73 4.77 -5.01
N GLY A 202 -8.41 4.90 -4.96
CA GLY A 202 -7.57 4.14 -4.02
C GLY A 202 -7.93 4.41 -2.55
N GLY A 203 -8.09 5.68 -2.17
CA GLY A 203 -8.46 6.08 -0.81
C GLY A 203 -9.83 5.55 -0.39
N ALA A 204 -10.83 5.68 -1.26
CA ALA A 204 -12.17 5.11 -1.05
C ALA A 204 -12.11 3.58 -0.92
N GLY A 205 -11.33 2.92 -1.78
CA GLY A 205 -11.11 1.46 -1.72
C GLY A 205 -10.50 1.03 -0.39
N GLY A 206 -9.45 1.71 0.08
CA GLY A 206 -8.81 1.43 1.35
C GLY A 206 -9.74 1.62 2.55
N ALA A 207 -10.51 2.71 2.57
CA ALA A 207 -11.50 2.97 3.63
C ALA A 207 -12.60 1.90 3.64
N LEU A 208 -13.15 1.57 2.47
CA LEU A 208 -14.15 0.52 2.32
C LEU A 208 -13.59 -0.85 2.72
N GLY A 209 -12.34 -1.16 2.38
CA GLY A 209 -11.68 -2.42 2.73
C GLY A 209 -11.55 -2.60 4.23
N SER A 210 -10.97 -1.62 4.91
CA SER A 210 -10.85 -1.63 6.36
C SER A 210 -12.22 -1.71 7.06
N PHE A 211 -13.20 -0.92 6.62
CA PHE A 211 -14.54 -0.92 7.23
C PHE A 211 -15.29 -2.23 7.00
N LEU A 212 -15.35 -2.71 5.75
CA LEU A 212 -16.08 -3.94 5.41
C LEU A 212 -15.42 -5.16 6.05
N CYS A 213 -14.09 -5.24 6.13
CA CYS A 213 -13.45 -6.34 6.83
C CYS A 213 -13.86 -6.41 8.31
N GLY A 214 -13.98 -5.26 8.99
CA GLY A 214 -14.47 -5.17 10.37
C GLY A 214 -15.93 -5.62 10.48
N MET A 215 -16.82 -5.03 9.69
CA MET A 215 -18.24 -5.38 9.69
C MET A 215 -18.46 -6.88 9.38
N LEU A 216 -17.72 -7.43 8.42
CA LEU A 216 -17.81 -8.84 8.07
C LEU A 216 -17.24 -9.75 9.16
N ARG A 217 -16.21 -9.31 9.90
CA ARG A 217 -15.71 -10.03 11.08
C ARG A 217 -16.77 -10.06 12.20
N ASP A 218 -17.49 -8.96 12.40
CA ASP A 218 -18.54 -8.86 13.42
C ASP A 218 -19.72 -9.79 13.10
N VAL A 219 -20.13 -9.84 11.83
CA VAL A 219 -21.23 -10.70 11.37
C VAL A 219 -20.83 -12.19 11.32
N SER A 220 -19.66 -12.50 10.79
CA SER A 220 -19.25 -13.90 10.55
C SER A 220 -18.60 -14.58 11.75
N GLY A 221 -18.22 -13.82 12.78
CA GLY A 221 -17.55 -14.37 13.96
C GLY A 221 -16.09 -14.82 13.72
N GLY A 222 -15.53 -14.60 12.52
CA GLY A 222 -14.15 -14.95 12.18
C GLY A 222 -13.57 -14.17 11.01
N TYR A 223 -12.32 -14.47 10.66
CA TYR A 223 -11.58 -13.75 9.60
C TYR A 223 -11.59 -14.45 8.23
N THR A 224 -12.20 -15.62 8.11
CA THR A 224 -12.25 -16.38 6.85
C THR A 224 -12.91 -15.59 5.74
N LEU A 225 -14.11 -15.06 5.98
CA LEU A 225 -14.89 -14.32 5.00
C LEU A 225 -14.24 -12.97 4.60
N PRO A 226 -13.82 -12.09 5.54
CA PRO A 226 -13.18 -10.84 5.14
C PRO A 226 -11.85 -11.03 4.40
N LEU A 227 -11.00 -11.98 4.83
CA LEU A 227 -9.70 -12.20 4.18
C LEU A 227 -9.83 -12.91 2.82
N THR A 228 -10.81 -13.80 2.63
CA THR A 228 -11.09 -14.37 1.29
C THR A 228 -11.57 -13.30 0.31
N LEU A 229 -12.37 -12.34 0.75
CA LEU A 229 -12.74 -11.18 -0.07
C LEU A 229 -11.53 -10.31 -0.43
N CYS A 230 -10.57 -10.11 0.49
CA CYS A 230 -9.31 -9.44 0.16
C CYS A 230 -8.52 -10.19 -0.92
N MET A 231 -8.44 -11.53 -0.85
CA MET A 231 -7.80 -12.33 -1.90
C MET A 231 -8.48 -12.19 -3.25
N LEU A 232 -9.82 -12.24 -3.29
CA LEU A 232 -10.60 -12.04 -4.52
C LEU A 232 -10.38 -10.64 -5.10
N SER A 233 -10.33 -9.62 -4.25
CA SER A 233 -10.04 -8.25 -4.67
C SER A 233 -8.63 -8.11 -5.28
N LEU A 234 -7.60 -8.75 -4.70
CA LEU A 234 -6.26 -8.78 -5.29
C LEU A 234 -6.22 -9.51 -6.63
N PHE A 235 -6.97 -10.62 -6.76
CA PHE A 235 -7.09 -11.33 -8.03
C PHE A 235 -7.72 -10.44 -9.12
N LEU A 236 -8.81 -9.73 -8.79
CA LEU A 236 -9.43 -8.76 -9.69
C LEU A 236 -8.49 -7.60 -10.04
N ALA A 237 -7.71 -7.11 -9.08
CA ALA A 237 -6.70 -6.08 -9.34
C ALA A 237 -5.66 -6.54 -10.36
N CYS A 238 -5.17 -7.78 -10.22
CA CYS A 238 -4.30 -8.39 -11.21
C CYS A 238 -4.98 -8.43 -12.57
N MET A 239 -6.25 -8.84 -12.69
CA MET A 239 -6.94 -8.80 -13.98
C MET A 239 -7.00 -7.38 -14.57
N PHE A 240 -7.41 -6.39 -13.77
CA PHE A 240 -7.54 -5.00 -14.24
C PHE A 240 -6.21 -4.40 -14.68
N ILE A 241 -5.09 -4.76 -14.06
CA ILE A 241 -3.78 -4.26 -14.49
C ILE A 241 -3.42 -4.73 -15.89
N TRP A 242 -3.74 -5.97 -16.24
CA TRP A 242 -3.51 -6.52 -17.58
C TRP A 242 -4.43 -5.89 -18.63
N LEU A 243 -5.65 -5.49 -18.24
CA LEU A 243 -6.57 -4.74 -19.12
C LEU A 243 -6.16 -3.27 -19.29
N ALA A 244 -5.55 -2.67 -18.27
CA ALA A 244 -5.10 -1.28 -18.30
C ALA A 244 -3.80 -1.07 -19.09
N SER A 245 -2.88 -2.03 -19.01
CA SER A 245 -1.46 -1.74 -19.24
C SER A 245 -1.04 -1.62 -20.72
N PRO A 246 -0.11 -0.70 -21.05
CA PRO A 246 0.37 -0.45 -22.41
C PRO A 246 1.25 -1.55 -23.06
N ARG A 247 1.49 -2.70 -22.42
CA ARG A 247 2.18 -3.89 -22.98
C ARG A 247 3.62 -3.67 -23.50
N LYS A 248 4.22 -2.50 -23.29
CA LYS A 248 5.57 -2.17 -23.76
C LYS A 248 6.41 -1.64 -22.61
N VAL A 249 7.51 -2.36 -22.30
CA VAL A 249 8.57 -1.88 -21.40
C VAL A 249 9.18 -0.64 -22.04
N ARG A 250 8.98 0.54 -21.45
CA ARG A 250 9.62 1.77 -21.93
C ARG A 250 11.09 1.70 -21.55
N GLN A 251 11.96 1.38 -22.51
CA GLN A 251 13.41 1.53 -22.35
C GLN A 251 13.75 3.01 -22.22
N MET A 252 13.70 3.54 -21.00
CA MET A 252 14.27 4.84 -20.71
C MET A 252 15.79 4.67 -20.63
N VAL A 253 16.51 5.28 -21.59
CA VAL A 253 17.94 5.70 -21.54
C VAL A 253 18.81 5.31 -22.75
N LYS A 254 18.53 4.30 -23.60
CA LYS A 254 19.53 3.94 -24.64
C LYS A 254 19.62 4.82 -25.91
N ASN A 255 18.59 5.59 -26.29
CA ASN A 255 18.60 6.25 -27.62
C ASN A 255 19.09 7.70 -27.66
N ASN A 256 19.13 8.43 -26.53
CA ASN A 256 19.57 9.84 -26.56
C ASN A 256 21.09 10.01 -26.41
N ALA A 257 21.79 9.05 -25.81
CA ALA A 257 23.26 9.06 -25.74
C ALA A 257 23.92 8.71 -27.10
N LEU A 258 23.21 8.01 -27.99
CA LEU A 258 23.71 7.69 -29.33
C LEU A 258 23.45 8.83 -30.35
N LYS A 259 22.37 9.61 -30.18
CA LYS A 259 22.09 10.75 -31.06
C LYS A 259 23.02 11.94 -30.85
N THR A 260 23.48 12.17 -29.62
CA THR A 260 24.39 13.29 -29.31
C THR A 260 25.83 13.06 -29.78
N ARG A 261 26.21 11.83 -30.13
CA ARG A 261 27.55 11.51 -30.65
C ARG A 261 27.68 11.74 -32.16
N ASN A 262 26.57 11.81 -32.90
CA ASN A 262 26.56 11.97 -34.37
C ASN A 262 26.39 13.41 -34.87
N PHE A 263 26.35 14.41 -33.98
CA PHE A 263 26.28 15.84 -34.34
C PHE A 263 27.62 16.58 -34.18
N LYS A 264 28.73 15.84 -34.02
CA LYS A 264 30.06 16.43 -33.79
C LYS A 264 31.15 16.03 -34.81
N ASN A 265 30.79 15.38 -35.91
CA ASN A 265 31.72 15.10 -37.02
C ASN A 265 31.23 15.71 -38.32
#